data_AF-A0A1I4TH84-F1
#
_entry.id   AF-A0A1I4TH84-F1
#
_cell.length_a   1.000
_cell.length_b   1.000
_cell.length_c   1.000
_cell.angle_alpha   90.00
_cell.angle_beta   90.00
_cell.angle_gamma   90.00
#
_symmetry.space_group_name_H-M   'P 1'
#
loop_
_entity.id
_entity.type
_entity.pdbx_description
1 polymer ?
#
loop_
_entity_poly.entity_id
_entity_poly.type
_entity_poly.pdbx_seq_one_letter_code
_entity_poly.pdbx_strand_id
1 'polypeptide(L)'
;YETFTAVALIQAEITKNRTVWGLLGLPEQANNNRVLLTGNHAGLKDRKCTDDPLLHTNMANVQDDDVAFDQGGANPLFLRAAANTNVQYIASDSSQRAQNIEQYITQYDDGKPTDRIMLPRWPTNVFVNVINPDQLVDEYNYMFHDRFVNAGQDPCTISGAICTPRSYAEILAAEADNAVRHMLSFNKWPHFFHQSNAANYANGNTLIFDWLNAVFAAYERLFKLPVLNLPYWQIGDKTKQRLDAKTAIIQAKWDRATNQVTLSANKAVTLEVTGITGGGTYGGQYVRPVNVTTTPTAFTVNRGLTQ
;
A
#
# COMPACT_ATOMS: atom_id res chain seq x y z
N TYR A 1 5.89 23.13 8.12
CA TYR A 1 6.88 22.13 8.57
C TYR A 1 8.26 22.56 8.11
N GLU A 2 9.31 22.14 8.80
CA GLU A 2 10.69 22.43 8.37
C GLU A 2 10.99 21.74 7.03
N THR A 3 11.49 22.49 6.05
CA THR A 3 11.91 21.94 4.76
C THR A 3 13.37 21.49 4.86
N PHE A 4 13.61 20.18 4.74
CA PHE A 4 14.98 19.66 4.74
C PHE A 4 15.64 19.85 3.38
N THR A 5 16.73 20.62 3.37
CA THR A 5 17.49 20.96 2.16
C THR A 5 18.74 20.11 1.96
N ALA A 6 19.02 19.15 2.85
CA ALA A 6 20.20 18.30 2.81
C ALA A 6 19.90 16.86 3.22
N VAL A 7 20.61 15.91 2.60
CA VAL A 7 20.51 14.45 2.88
C VAL A 7 20.68 14.17 4.39
N ALA A 8 21.66 14.80 5.03
CA ALA A 8 21.97 14.57 6.45
C ALA A 8 20.79 14.91 7.39
N LEU A 9 20.02 15.95 7.09
CA LEU A 9 18.85 16.34 7.89
C LEU A 9 17.73 15.32 7.77
N ILE A 10 17.47 14.84 6.55
CA ILE A 10 16.46 13.78 6.29
C ILE A 10 16.88 12.48 7.00
N GLN A 11 18.17 12.11 6.94
CA GLN A 11 18.70 10.94 7.65
C GLN A 11 18.56 11.08 9.17
N ALA A 12 18.78 12.28 9.70
CA ALA A 12 18.65 12.56 11.13
C ALA A 12 17.20 12.33 11.58
N GLU A 13 16.20 12.78 10.82
CA GLU A 13 14.78 12.52 11.14
C GLU A 13 14.43 11.03 11.09
N ILE A 14 14.88 10.30 10.06
CA ILE A 14 14.67 8.84 9.98
C ILE A 14 15.29 8.15 11.22
N THR A 15 16.52 8.53 11.57
CA THR A 15 17.26 7.92 12.69
C THR A 15 16.66 8.28 14.05
N LYS A 16 16.20 9.52 14.21
CA LYS A 16 15.50 9.99 15.40
C LYS A 16 14.23 9.21 15.64
N ASN A 17 13.41 9.00 14.60
CA ASN A 17 12.19 8.20 14.72
C ASN A 17 12.48 6.74 15.13
N ARG A 18 13.53 6.13 14.56
CA ARG A 18 13.99 4.79 14.97
C ARG A 18 14.52 4.73 16.40
N THR A 19 15.15 5.80 16.87
CA THR A 19 15.62 5.91 18.26
C THR A 19 14.41 5.92 19.19
N VAL A 20 13.38 6.73 18.89
CA VAL A 20 12.12 6.74 19.64
C VAL A 20 11.46 5.36 19.63
N TRP A 21 11.42 4.68 18.48
CA TRP A 21 10.90 3.30 18.38
C TRP A 21 11.59 2.35 19.36
N GLY A 22 12.92 2.41 19.45
CA GLY A 22 13.71 1.60 20.37
C GLY A 22 13.48 1.97 21.83
N LEU A 23 13.41 3.27 22.16
CA LEU A 23 13.14 3.76 23.51
C LEU A 23 11.76 3.34 24.03
N LEU A 24 10.76 3.29 23.14
CA LEU A 24 9.41 2.84 23.45
C LEU A 24 9.26 1.32 23.46
N GLY A 25 10.30 0.55 23.08
CA GLY A 25 10.24 -0.90 23.01
C GLY A 25 9.22 -1.42 21.99
N LEU A 26 8.97 -0.68 20.92
CA LEU A 26 8.00 -1.08 19.89
C LEU A 26 8.51 -2.33 19.14
N PRO A 27 7.61 -3.28 18.79
CA PRO A 27 8.00 -4.60 18.30
C PRO A 27 8.66 -4.56 16.92
N GLU A 28 9.40 -5.63 16.59
CA GLU A 28 9.93 -5.88 15.25
C GLU A 28 10.79 -4.75 14.65
N GLN A 29 11.47 -3.96 15.48
CA GLN A 29 12.22 -2.77 15.04
C GLN A 29 13.18 -3.06 13.88
N ALA A 30 13.96 -4.15 13.95
CA ALA A 30 14.90 -4.52 12.90
C ALA A 30 14.22 -4.75 11.54
N ASN A 31 13.02 -5.35 11.54
CA ASN A 31 12.24 -5.57 10.33
C ASN A 31 11.62 -4.26 9.82
N ASN A 32 11.04 -3.45 10.72
CA ASN A 32 10.39 -2.20 10.38
C ASN A 32 11.36 -1.09 9.96
N ASN A 33 12.63 -1.14 10.37
CA ASN A 33 13.66 -0.22 9.89
C ASN A 33 13.80 -0.24 8.36
N ARG A 34 13.45 -1.35 7.69
CA ARG A 34 13.53 -1.47 6.23
C ARG A 34 12.39 -0.75 5.51
N VAL A 35 11.36 -0.30 6.23
CA VAL A 35 10.17 0.34 5.66
C VAL A 35 10.15 1.81 6.05
N LEU A 36 9.75 2.68 5.13
CA LEU A 36 9.54 4.09 5.39
C LEU A 36 8.18 4.55 4.89
N LEU A 37 7.39 5.07 5.82
CA LEU A 37 6.19 5.83 5.56
C LEU A 37 6.48 7.31 5.83
N THR A 38 6.38 8.14 4.80
CA THR A 38 6.57 9.59 4.93
C THR A 38 5.25 10.32 5.18
N GLY A 39 5.32 11.43 5.92
CA GLY A 39 4.17 12.32 6.10
C GLY A 39 3.69 12.85 4.74
N ASN A 40 2.37 12.82 4.52
CA ASN A 40 1.76 13.23 3.26
C ASN A 40 2.36 12.54 2.02
N HIS A 41 2.91 11.32 2.17
CA HIS A 41 3.64 10.62 1.09
C HIS A 41 4.73 11.47 0.44
N ALA A 42 5.34 12.37 1.23
CA ALA A 42 6.34 13.30 0.75
C ALA A 42 7.56 12.58 0.16
N GLY A 43 8.18 13.23 -0.83
CA GLY A 43 9.39 12.76 -1.49
C GLY A 43 9.17 11.91 -2.75
N LEU A 44 7.93 11.49 -3.03
CA LEU A 44 7.57 10.74 -4.25
C LEU A 44 6.82 11.58 -5.31
N LYS A 45 6.62 12.87 -5.05
CA LYS A 45 6.16 13.86 -6.04
C LYS A 45 6.66 15.24 -5.62
N ASP A 46 6.79 16.15 -6.60
CA ASP A 46 7.06 17.56 -6.32
C ASP A 46 5.71 18.22 -6.22
N ARG A 47 5.38 18.65 -5.01
CA ARG A 47 4.10 19.27 -4.70
C ARG A 47 4.05 20.72 -5.13
N LYS A 48 5.12 21.34 -5.64
CA LYS A 48 5.15 22.75 -6.03
C LYS A 48 4.58 23.78 -5.03
N CYS A 49 4.48 23.45 -3.74
CA CYS A 49 3.78 24.23 -2.71
C CYS A 49 2.24 24.25 -2.82
N THR A 50 1.63 23.25 -3.46
CA THR A 50 0.17 23.08 -3.57
C THR A 50 -0.55 22.90 -2.24
N ASP A 51 0.19 22.56 -1.17
CA ASP A 51 -0.30 22.56 0.21
C ASP A 51 -0.47 24.00 0.78
N ASP A 52 -0.02 25.04 0.07
CA ASP A 52 -0.18 26.45 0.42
C ASP A 52 -0.84 27.23 -0.72
N PRO A 53 -2.19 27.19 -0.83
CA PRO A 53 -2.92 27.85 -1.89
C PRO A 53 -2.68 29.37 -1.99
N LEU A 54 -2.23 30.00 -0.91
CA LEU A 54 -1.92 31.44 -0.89
C LEU A 54 -0.70 31.77 -1.77
N LEU A 55 0.18 30.81 -2.02
CA LEU A 55 1.32 30.95 -2.93
C LEU A 55 0.93 30.80 -4.42
N HIS A 56 -0.32 30.38 -4.69
CA HIS A 56 -0.83 30.08 -6.03
C HIS A 56 -2.12 30.85 -6.33
N THR A 57 -2.13 32.17 -6.04
CA THR A 57 -3.34 33.02 -6.12
C THR A 57 -4.04 33.06 -7.50
N ASN A 58 -3.33 32.66 -8.56
CA ASN A 58 -3.83 32.69 -9.93
C ASN A 58 -4.24 31.30 -10.46
N MET A 59 -4.17 30.26 -9.63
CA MET A 59 -4.52 28.89 -10.01
C MET A 59 -5.85 28.48 -9.40
N ALA A 60 -6.80 28.07 -10.24
CA ALA A 60 -8.09 27.54 -9.79
C ALA A 60 -7.96 26.15 -9.14
N ASN A 61 -7.05 25.32 -9.67
CA ASN A 61 -6.65 24.06 -9.06
C ASN A 61 -5.15 24.07 -8.88
N VAL A 62 -4.69 24.30 -7.64
CA VAL A 62 -3.26 24.37 -7.34
C VAL A 62 -2.56 23.06 -7.67
N GLN A 63 -3.21 21.91 -7.48
CA GLN A 63 -2.62 20.58 -7.71
C GLN A 63 -2.24 20.29 -9.17
N ASP A 64 -2.69 21.09 -10.13
CA ASP A 64 -2.37 20.90 -11.55
C ASP A 64 -0.90 21.18 -11.89
N ASP A 65 -0.15 21.88 -11.03
CA ASP A 65 1.29 22.12 -11.23
C ASP A 65 2.21 21.09 -10.55
N ASP A 66 1.66 20.16 -9.76
CA ASP A 66 2.41 19.06 -9.16
C ASP A 66 3.19 18.29 -10.25
N VAL A 67 4.47 18.01 -10.01
CA VAL A 67 5.24 17.12 -10.90
C VAL A 67 5.14 15.69 -10.38
N ALA A 68 4.55 14.83 -11.21
CA ALA A 68 4.34 13.43 -10.87
C ALA A 68 5.65 12.64 -10.73
N PHE A 69 5.56 11.48 -10.08
CA PHE A 69 6.68 10.58 -9.85
C PHE A 69 7.36 10.10 -11.14
N ASP A 70 6.60 9.82 -12.20
CA ASP A 70 7.11 9.40 -13.51
C ASP A 70 7.64 10.56 -14.36
N GLN A 71 7.54 11.80 -13.87
CA GLN A 71 7.93 13.01 -14.59
C GLN A 71 9.11 13.75 -13.94
N GLY A 72 9.81 13.10 -13.01
CA GLY A 72 10.95 13.70 -12.30
C GLY A 72 10.60 14.40 -10.98
N GLY A 73 9.38 14.23 -10.47
CA GLY A 73 8.93 14.88 -9.24
C GLY A 73 9.47 14.27 -7.94
N ALA A 74 10.10 13.10 -7.95
CA ALA A 74 10.64 12.55 -6.69
C ALA A 74 11.81 13.38 -6.18
N ASN A 75 11.94 13.50 -4.86
CA ASN A 75 13.03 14.23 -4.23
C ASN A 75 14.28 13.33 -4.17
N PRO A 76 15.37 13.65 -4.91
CA PRO A 76 16.57 12.81 -4.93
C PRO A 76 17.32 12.80 -3.59
N LEU A 77 17.25 13.90 -2.81
CA LEU A 77 17.85 13.95 -1.47
C LEU A 77 17.15 12.98 -0.51
N PHE A 78 15.83 12.89 -0.62
CA PHE A 78 15.01 11.96 0.16
C PHE A 78 15.36 10.50 -0.17
N LEU A 79 15.39 10.13 -1.44
CA LEU A 79 15.70 8.75 -1.85
C LEU A 79 17.10 8.35 -1.41
N ARG A 80 18.10 9.24 -1.56
CA ARG A 80 19.45 9.03 -1.06
C ARG A 80 19.51 8.89 0.47
N ALA A 81 18.76 9.69 1.22
CA ALA A 81 18.69 9.57 2.67
C ALA A 81 18.05 8.25 3.13
N ALA A 82 16.96 7.83 2.48
CA ALA A 82 16.32 6.54 2.72
C ALA A 82 17.30 5.40 2.44
N ALA A 83 17.99 5.44 1.31
CA ALA A 83 18.98 4.43 0.92
C ALA A 83 20.17 4.38 1.89
N ASN A 84 20.69 5.52 2.34
CA ASN A 84 21.78 5.59 3.32
C ASN A 84 21.39 5.10 4.72
N THR A 85 20.10 5.08 5.04
CA THR A 85 19.59 4.56 6.31
C THR A 85 19.08 3.13 6.19
N ASN A 86 19.41 2.41 5.11
CA ASN A 86 19.00 1.02 4.85
C ASN A 86 17.47 0.82 4.76
N VAL A 87 16.73 1.85 4.37
CA VAL A 87 15.34 1.67 3.93
C VAL A 87 15.37 0.91 2.61
N GLN A 88 14.53 -0.11 2.51
CA GLN A 88 14.35 -0.94 1.32
C GLN A 88 13.00 -0.68 0.66
N TYR A 89 11.98 -0.36 1.46
CA TYR A 89 10.60 -0.22 1.04
C TYR A 89 10.07 1.18 1.36
N ILE A 90 9.52 1.86 0.36
CA ILE A 90 8.94 3.20 0.51
C ILE A 90 7.45 3.13 0.22
N ALA A 91 6.64 3.56 1.19
CA ALA A 91 5.20 3.62 1.04
C ALA A 91 4.80 4.67 -0.01
N SER A 92 3.87 4.33 -0.90
CA SER A 92 3.30 5.27 -1.89
C SER A 92 1.78 5.35 -1.79
N ASP A 93 1.21 6.34 -2.46
CA ASP A 93 -0.24 6.57 -2.52
C ASP A 93 -0.78 6.11 -3.88
N SER A 94 -1.66 5.10 -3.89
CA SER A 94 -2.20 4.58 -5.16
C SER A 94 -3.16 5.53 -5.87
N SER A 95 -3.62 6.64 -5.26
CA SER A 95 -4.35 7.67 -6.02
C SER A 95 -3.44 8.63 -6.78
N GLN A 96 -2.13 8.65 -6.49
CA GLN A 96 -1.20 9.51 -7.21
C GLN A 96 -0.70 8.82 -8.49
N ARG A 97 -0.50 9.63 -9.53
CA ARG A 97 0.05 9.18 -10.81
C ARG A 97 1.40 8.47 -10.60
N ALA A 98 1.52 7.28 -11.22
CA ALA A 98 2.70 6.42 -11.18
C ALA A 98 3.15 5.94 -9.79
N GLN A 99 2.29 6.08 -8.78
CA GLN A 99 2.48 5.56 -7.43
C GLN A 99 1.60 4.34 -7.12
N ASN A 100 0.79 3.92 -8.09
CA ASN A 100 -0.13 2.77 -8.05
C ASN A 100 0.46 1.52 -8.73
N ILE A 101 1.77 1.30 -8.57
CA ILE A 101 2.47 0.15 -9.14
C ILE A 101 3.59 -0.31 -8.21
N GLU A 102 3.69 -1.61 -7.99
CA GLU A 102 4.84 -2.23 -7.34
C GLU A 102 6.02 -2.19 -8.31
N GLN A 103 7.11 -1.51 -7.91
CA GLN A 103 8.30 -1.40 -8.75
C GLN A 103 9.55 -1.13 -7.92
N TYR A 104 10.70 -1.54 -8.45
CA TYR A 104 11.97 -0.92 -8.07
C TYR A 104 11.98 0.52 -8.58
N ILE A 105 12.45 1.47 -7.76
CA ILE A 105 12.57 2.87 -8.11
C ILE A 105 13.89 3.06 -8.88
N THR A 106 13.92 2.67 -10.14
CA THR A 106 15.16 2.64 -10.94
C THR A 106 15.47 3.97 -11.64
N GLN A 107 14.48 4.86 -11.74
CA GLN A 107 14.58 6.13 -12.48
C GLN A 107 15.19 7.27 -11.66
N TYR A 108 15.51 7.03 -10.38
CA TYR A 108 16.16 8.00 -9.51
C TYR A 108 17.38 7.37 -8.85
N ASP A 109 18.57 7.90 -9.13
CA ASP A 109 19.79 7.47 -8.47
C ASP A 109 19.81 7.92 -7.00
N ASP A 110 19.96 6.97 -6.10
CA ASP A 110 20.09 7.20 -4.65
C ASP A 110 21.45 6.72 -4.10
N GLY A 111 22.38 6.36 -4.99
CA GLY A 111 23.76 6.01 -4.67
C GLY A 111 23.94 4.61 -4.09
N LYS A 112 22.99 3.69 -4.24
CA LYS A 112 23.13 2.28 -3.81
C LYS A 112 22.96 1.30 -4.99
N PRO A 113 23.63 0.13 -4.95
CA PRO A 113 23.62 -0.84 -6.04
C PRO A 113 22.30 -1.64 -6.21
N THR A 114 21.36 -1.53 -5.27
CA THR A 114 20.06 -2.21 -5.34
C THR A 114 19.01 -1.19 -5.07
N ASP A 115 18.05 -0.96 -5.97
CA ASP A 115 17.04 0.09 -5.82
C ASP A 115 16.04 -0.16 -4.68
N ARG A 116 15.46 0.93 -4.18
CA ARG A 116 14.33 0.90 -3.22
C ARG A 116 13.08 0.41 -3.95
N ILE A 117 12.18 -0.23 -3.23
CA ILE A 117 10.90 -0.70 -3.78
C ILE A 117 9.79 0.25 -3.33
N MET A 118 8.99 0.68 -4.30
CA MET A 118 7.74 1.38 -4.09
C MET A 118 6.66 0.37 -3.64
N LEU A 119 6.02 0.64 -2.50
CA LEU A 119 4.93 -0.13 -1.94
C LEU A 119 3.63 0.71 -1.93
N PRO A 120 2.76 0.54 -2.93
CA PRO A 120 1.50 1.25 -2.96
C PRO A 120 0.58 0.87 -1.81
N ARG A 121 -0.27 1.84 -1.44
CA ARG A 121 -1.31 1.71 -0.43
C ARG A 121 -2.59 2.34 -0.95
N TRP A 122 -3.72 1.73 -0.65
CA TRP A 122 -5.03 2.22 -1.03
C TRP A 122 -5.47 3.35 -0.09
N PRO A 123 -5.80 4.56 -0.59
CA PRO A 123 -6.48 5.54 0.24
C PRO A 123 -7.87 5.02 0.62
N THR A 124 -8.33 5.44 1.79
CA THR A 124 -9.75 5.35 2.16
C THR A 124 -10.33 6.75 2.13
N ASN A 125 -11.66 6.84 1.96
CA ASN A 125 -12.34 8.12 2.14
C ASN A 125 -12.66 8.40 3.60
N VAL A 126 -11.99 7.72 4.55
CA VAL A 126 -11.99 8.08 5.97
C VAL A 126 -10.86 9.08 6.18
N PHE A 127 -11.16 10.36 5.96
CA PHE A 127 -10.17 11.42 5.79
C PHE A 127 -9.25 11.64 7.01
N VAL A 128 -8.05 12.17 6.77
CA VAL A 128 -6.96 12.32 7.77
C VAL A 128 -7.32 13.16 8.99
N ASN A 129 -8.32 14.03 8.88
CA ASN A 129 -8.67 15.07 9.85
C ASN A 129 -10.02 14.82 10.54
N VAL A 130 -10.71 13.72 10.25
CA VAL A 130 -12.02 13.41 10.84
C VAL A 130 -11.92 12.43 12.01
N ILE A 131 -12.70 12.71 13.06
CA ILE A 131 -12.70 11.95 14.32
C ILE A 131 -14.07 11.30 14.65
N ASN A 132 -15.14 11.64 13.91
CA ASN A 132 -16.49 11.12 14.18
C ASN A 132 -17.35 11.03 12.89
N PRO A 133 -18.51 10.35 12.93
CA PRO A 133 -19.38 10.16 11.78
C PRO A 133 -19.86 11.46 11.10
N ASP A 134 -20.23 12.48 11.87
CA ASP A 134 -20.77 13.73 11.33
C ASP A 134 -19.71 14.47 10.51
N GLN A 135 -18.47 14.53 11.00
CA GLN A 135 -17.35 15.12 10.27
C GLN A 135 -17.02 14.33 9.00
N LEU A 136 -17.10 13.00 9.06
CA LEU A 136 -16.88 12.18 7.86
C LEU A 136 -17.95 12.45 6.80
N VAL A 137 -19.23 12.52 7.20
CA VAL A 137 -20.34 12.81 6.30
C VAL A 137 -20.19 14.19 5.66
N ASP A 138 -19.85 15.20 6.46
CA ASP A 138 -19.64 16.56 5.99
C ASP A 138 -18.51 16.63 4.93
N GLU A 139 -17.32 16.14 5.27
CA GLU A 139 -16.18 16.19 4.35
C GLU A 139 -16.37 15.30 3.11
N TYR A 140 -16.96 14.11 3.25
CA TYR A 140 -17.24 13.22 2.13
C TYR A 140 -18.19 13.87 1.13
N ASN A 141 -19.30 14.43 1.61
CA ASN A 141 -20.28 15.08 0.74
C ASN A 141 -19.73 16.37 0.14
N TYR A 142 -18.93 17.14 0.88
CA TYR A 142 -18.21 18.27 0.32
C TYR A 142 -17.28 17.85 -0.83
N MET A 143 -16.45 16.82 -0.61
CA MET A 143 -15.45 16.36 -1.57
C MET A 143 -16.05 15.74 -2.83
N PHE A 144 -17.16 15.02 -2.72
CA PHE A 144 -17.72 14.26 -3.85
C PHE A 144 -19.00 14.86 -4.44
N HIS A 145 -19.63 15.83 -3.78
CA HIS A 145 -20.88 16.45 -4.22
C HIS A 145 -20.86 17.97 -4.09
N ASP A 146 -20.80 18.53 -2.88
CA ASP A 146 -21.14 19.94 -2.64
C ASP A 146 -20.14 20.91 -3.26
N ARG A 147 -18.84 20.56 -3.34
CA ARG A 147 -17.85 21.42 -4.02
C ARG A 147 -18.20 21.66 -5.50
N PHE A 148 -18.81 20.68 -6.16
CA PHE A 148 -19.20 20.77 -7.56
C PHE A 148 -20.47 21.61 -7.71
N VAL A 149 -21.47 21.36 -6.85
CA VAL A 149 -22.69 22.17 -6.78
C VAL A 149 -22.37 23.65 -6.49
N ASN A 150 -21.48 23.90 -5.53
CA ASN A 150 -21.03 25.24 -5.16
C ASN A 150 -20.27 25.94 -6.31
N ALA A 151 -19.62 25.17 -7.18
CA ALA A 151 -18.99 25.67 -8.40
C ALA A 151 -19.98 25.82 -9.58
N GLY A 152 -21.28 25.58 -9.38
CA GLY A 152 -22.31 25.64 -10.41
C GLY A 152 -22.26 24.49 -11.41
N GLN A 153 -21.63 23.37 -11.05
CA GLN A 153 -21.46 22.19 -11.89
C GLN A 153 -22.46 21.09 -11.49
N ASP A 154 -22.83 20.22 -12.44
CA ASP A 154 -23.65 19.03 -12.18
C ASP A 154 -22.76 17.85 -11.76
N PRO A 155 -22.75 17.43 -10.47
CA PRO A 155 -21.90 16.34 -10.01
C PRO A 155 -22.25 15.00 -10.67
N CYS A 156 -23.47 14.80 -11.20
CA CYS A 156 -23.83 13.56 -11.90
C CYS A 156 -23.04 13.33 -13.20
N THR A 157 -22.46 14.39 -13.76
CA THR A 157 -21.71 14.35 -15.02
C THR A 157 -20.19 14.25 -14.82
N ILE A 158 -19.72 14.34 -13.57
CA ILE A 158 -18.31 14.41 -13.23
C ILE A 158 -17.80 13.03 -12.80
N SER A 159 -16.76 12.54 -13.46
CA SER A 159 -16.12 11.27 -13.08
C SER A 159 -15.59 11.34 -11.65
N GLY A 160 -16.00 10.38 -10.81
CA GLY A 160 -15.59 10.29 -9.41
C GLY A 160 -16.43 11.14 -8.44
N ALA A 161 -17.38 11.94 -8.92
CA ALA A 161 -18.37 12.62 -8.08
C ALA A 161 -19.58 11.71 -7.78
N ILE A 162 -20.44 12.14 -6.84
CA ILE A 162 -21.71 11.47 -6.52
C ILE A 162 -22.88 12.41 -6.82
N CYS A 163 -23.95 11.87 -7.38
CA CYS A 163 -25.15 12.65 -7.74
C CYS A 163 -25.90 13.25 -6.55
N THR A 164 -25.86 12.60 -5.40
CA THR A 164 -26.57 13.02 -4.19
C THR A 164 -25.68 12.79 -2.97
N PRO A 165 -25.80 13.61 -1.92
CA PRO A 165 -25.12 13.37 -0.66
C PRO A 165 -25.46 11.98 -0.11
N ARG A 166 -24.51 11.40 0.63
CA ARG A 166 -24.63 10.11 1.30
C ARG A 166 -24.69 10.28 2.80
N SER A 167 -25.51 9.47 3.45
CA SER A 167 -25.47 9.23 4.88
C SER A 167 -24.21 8.45 5.27
N TYR A 168 -23.90 8.42 6.58
CA TYR A 168 -22.76 7.68 7.11
C TYR A 168 -22.80 6.18 6.72
N ALA A 169 -23.98 5.56 6.78
CA ALA A 169 -24.15 4.15 6.41
C ALA A 169 -23.90 3.91 4.90
N GLU A 170 -24.31 4.82 4.04
CA GLU A 170 -24.06 4.74 2.59
C GLU A 170 -22.59 4.96 2.25
N ILE A 171 -21.90 5.84 2.99
CA ILE A 171 -20.45 6.03 2.89
C ILE A 171 -19.73 4.73 3.24
N LEU A 172 -20.04 4.12 4.39
CA LEU A 172 -19.45 2.84 4.80
C LEU A 172 -19.74 1.72 3.80
N ALA A 173 -20.94 1.67 3.22
CA ALA A 173 -21.29 0.68 2.21
C ALA A 173 -20.47 0.86 0.92
N ALA A 174 -20.27 2.09 0.46
CA ALA A 174 -19.45 2.40 -0.71
C ALA A 174 -17.96 2.12 -0.47
N GLU A 175 -17.44 2.49 0.69
CA GLU A 175 -16.08 2.17 1.12
C GLU A 175 -15.86 0.65 1.19
N ALA A 176 -16.83 -0.09 1.73
CA ALA A 176 -16.77 -1.54 1.80
C ALA A 176 -16.76 -2.21 0.42
N ASP A 177 -17.59 -1.76 -0.52
CA ASP A 177 -17.58 -2.27 -1.90
C ASP A 177 -16.22 -2.08 -2.56
N ASN A 178 -15.65 -0.87 -2.47
CA ASN A 178 -14.33 -0.56 -3.02
C ASN A 178 -13.22 -1.38 -2.36
N ALA A 179 -13.21 -1.47 -1.02
CA ALA A 179 -12.19 -2.21 -0.30
C ALA A 179 -12.22 -3.71 -0.64
N VAL A 180 -13.42 -4.31 -0.74
CA VAL A 180 -13.56 -5.71 -1.16
C VAL A 180 -13.04 -5.90 -2.59
N ARG A 181 -13.34 -5.00 -3.54
CA ARG A 181 -12.74 -5.06 -4.89
C ARG A 181 -11.22 -5.01 -4.84
N HIS A 182 -10.62 -4.18 -3.99
CA HIS A 182 -9.18 -4.13 -3.79
C HIS A 182 -8.64 -5.45 -3.24
N MET A 183 -9.30 -6.06 -2.25
CA MET A 183 -8.91 -7.38 -1.71
C MET A 183 -8.95 -8.48 -2.78
N LEU A 184 -9.80 -8.35 -3.79
CA LEU A 184 -9.92 -9.29 -4.91
C LEU A 184 -8.97 -8.99 -6.08
N SER A 185 -8.18 -7.92 -6.01
CA SER A 185 -7.21 -7.55 -7.05
C SER A 185 -5.91 -8.36 -7.03
N PHE A 186 -5.74 -9.27 -6.05
CA PHE A 186 -4.50 -10.02 -5.76
C PHE A 186 -3.29 -9.14 -5.39
N ASN A 187 -3.51 -7.84 -5.17
CA ASN A 187 -2.50 -6.95 -4.60
C ASN A 187 -2.47 -7.10 -3.07
N LYS A 188 -1.27 -6.98 -2.50
CA LYS A 188 -1.05 -7.04 -1.05
C LYS A 188 -1.05 -5.65 -0.41
N TRP A 189 -1.59 -4.66 -1.12
CA TRP A 189 -1.51 -3.26 -0.72
C TRP A 189 -2.48 -3.01 0.44
N PRO A 190 -2.00 -2.44 1.55
CA PRO A 190 -2.87 -2.11 2.66
C PRO A 190 -3.72 -0.88 2.31
N HIS A 191 -4.88 -0.77 2.95
CA HIS A 191 -5.57 0.50 3.09
C HIS A 191 -4.91 1.32 4.20
N PHE A 192 -4.91 2.65 4.07
CA PHE A 192 -4.33 3.53 5.09
C PHE A 192 -5.35 4.44 5.76
N PHE A 193 -5.05 4.76 7.02
CA PHE A 193 -5.81 5.61 7.94
C PHE A 193 -4.84 6.51 8.71
N HIS A 194 -5.40 7.39 9.53
CA HIS A 194 -4.66 8.32 10.36
C HIS A 194 -5.08 8.22 11.83
N GLN A 195 -4.23 8.76 12.71
CA GLN A 195 -4.44 8.72 14.17
C GLN A 195 -5.82 9.24 14.61
N SER A 196 -6.36 10.23 13.90
CA SER A 196 -7.66 10.87 14.14
C SER A 196 -8.80 9.88 13.96
N ASN A 197 -8.68 8.97 13.00
CA ASN A 197 -9.73 7.99 12.70
C ASN A 197 -9.85 6.92 13.80
N ALA A 198 -8.84 6.82 14.68
CA ALA A 198 -8.86 5.99 15.88
C ALA A 198 -9.46 6.70 17.11
N ALA A 199 -9.89 7.96 16.98
CA ALA A 199 -10.56 8.67 18.06
C ALA A 199 -11.85 7.94 18.46
N ASN A 200 -12.04 7.77 19.78
CA ASN A 200 -13.26 7.22 20.34
C ASN A 200 -14.35 8.29 20.31
N TYR A 201 -15.29 8.19 19.38
CA TYR A 201 -16.38 9.16 19.27
C TYR A 201 -17.59 8.78 20.16
N ALA A 202 -17.76 7.50 20.51
CA ALA A 202 -18.77 7.03 21.47
C ALA A 202 -18.52 5.56 21.86
N ASN A 203 -18.55 5.24 23.16
CA ASN A 203 -18.57 3.86 23.67
C ASN A 203 -17.46 2.91 23.14
N GLY A 204 -16.32 3.44 22.72
CA GLY A 204 -15.23 2.67 22.14
C GLY A 204 -15.29 2.53 20.62
N ASN A 205 -16.31 3.09 19.96
CA ASN A 205 -16.40 3.13 18.50
C ASN A 205 -15.39 4.10 17.92
N THR A 206 -14.80 3.70 16.80
CA THR A 206 -13.88 4.51 16.01
C THR A 206 -14.26 4.37 14.54
N LEU A 207 -13.94 5.38 13.73
CA LEU A 207 -14.20 5.34 12.30
C LEU A 207 -13.47 4.16 11.63
N ILE A 208 -12.28 3.81 12.12
CA ILE A 208 -11.53 2.64 11.63
C ILE A 208 -12.31 1.35 11.88
N PHE A 209 -12.85 1.14 13.08
CA PHE A 209 -13.59 -0.08 13.38
C PHE A 209 -14.92 -0.17 12.65
N ASP A 210 -15.63 0.94 12.47
CA ASP A 210 -16.85 0.97 11.67
C ASP A 210 -16.58 0.62 10.20
N TRP A 211 -15.50 1.16 9.63
CA TRP A 211 -15.03 0.80 8.29
C TRP A 211 -14.66 -0.69 8.19
N LEU A 212 -13.86 -1.20 9.14
CA LEU A 212 -13.48 -2.61 9.16
C LEU A 212 -14.69 -3.54 9.26
N ASN A 213 -15.66 -3.22 10.12
CA ASN A 213 -16.89 -3.98 10.26
C ASN A 213 -17.69 -4.03 8.95
N ALA A 214 -17.82 -2.88 8.27
CA ALA A 214 -18.52 -2.82 6.97
C ALA A 214 -17.79 -3.65 5.90
N VAL A 215 -16.46 -3.56 5.83
CA VAL A 215 -15.62 -4.32 4.89
C VAL A 215 -15.73 -5.82 5.14
N PHE A 216 -15.57 -6.28 6.38
CA PHE A 216 -15.67 -7.70 6.71
C PHE A 216 -17.08 -8.23 6.48
N ALA A 217 -18.13 -7.47 6.85
CA ALA A 217 -19.50 -7.85 6.55
C ALA A 217 -19.75 -8.00 5.04
N ALA A 218 -19.12 -7.18 4.19
CA ALA A 218 -19.19 -7.33 2.73
C ALA A 218 -18.37 -8.52 2.21
N TYR A 219 -17.15 -8.70 2.72
CA TYR A 219 -16.26 -9.79 2.34
C TYR A 219 -16.86 -11.16 2.68
N GLU A 220 -17.42 -11.33 3.89
CA GLU A 220 -17.94 -12.61 4.41
C GLU A 220 -19.23 -13.10 3.71
N ARG A 221 -19.90 -12.20 2.97
CA ARG A 221 -20.98 -12.57 2.04
C ARG A 221 -20.47 -13.29 0.80
N LEU A 222 -19.22 -13.04 0.41
CA LEU A 222 -18.61 -13.56 -0.82
C LEU A 222 -17.63 -14.71 -0.55
N PHE A 223 -16.88 -14.63 0.55
CA PHE A 223 -15.80 -15.56 0.86
C PHE A 223 -15.87 -16.09 2.29
N LYS A 224 -15.33 -17.30 2.47
CA LYS A 224 -15.09 -17.93 3.79
C LYS A 224 -13.60 -18.09 4.10
N LEU A 225 -12.74 -17.56 3.23
CA LEU A 225 -11.30 -17.58 3.43
C LEU A 225 -10.91 -16.58 4.54
N PRO A 226 -9.97 -16.92 5.44
CA PRO A 226 -9.52 -15.97 6.45
C PRO A 226 -8.78 -14.81 5.80
N VAL A 227 -9.01 -13.58 6.28
CA VAL A 227 -8.23 -12.42 5.83
C VAL A 227 -6.92 -12.37 6.61
N LEU A 228 -5.79 -12.31 5.88
CA LEU A 228 -4.47 -12.22 6.49
C LEU A 228 -4.04 -10.76 6.61
N ASN A 229 -3.79 -10.31 7.85
CA ASN A 229 -3.18 -9.01 8.11
C ASN A 229 -1.67 -9.18 8.29
N LEU A 230 -0.90 -8.83 7.27
CA LEU A 230 0.57 -8.95 7.30
C LEU A 230 1.19 -7.66 7.83
N PRO A 231 2.24 -7.73 8.66
CA PRO A 231 3.02 -6.54 8.96
C PRO A 231 3.64 -5.99 7.68
N TYR A 232 3.74 -4.66 7.58
CA TYR A 232 4.00 -4.00 6.30
C TYR A 232 5.37 -4.35 5.70
N TRP A 233 6.36 -4.68 6.53
CA TRP A 233 7.66 -5.18 6.06
C TRP A 233 7.57 -6.54 5.35
N GLN A 234 6.65 -7.43 5.75
CA GLN A 234 6.41 -8.70 5.06
C GLN A 234 5.73 -8.50 3.70
N ILE A 235 4.87 -7.48 3.59
CA ILE A 235 4.34 -7.06 2.29
C ILE A 235 5.51 -6.65 1.39
N GLY A 236 6.46 -5.87 1.91
CA GLY A 236 7.70 -5.52 1.21
C GLY A 236 8.52 -6.72 0.75
N ASP A 237 8.76 -7.71 1.63
CA ASP A 237 9.48 -8.94 1.29
C ASP A 237 8.78 -9.71 0.16
N LYS A 238 7.46 -9.87 0.24
CA LYS A 238 6.66 -10.56 -0.78
C LYS A 238 6.61 -9.79 -2.10
N THR A 239 6.53 -8.47 -2.07
CA THR A 239 6.60 -7.63 -3.27
C THR A 239 7.97 -7.75 -3.93
N LYS A 240 9.07 -7.72 -3.16
CA LYS A 240 10.42 -7.97 -3.68
C LYS A 240 10.50 -9.33 -4.40
N GLN A 241 10.06 -10.40 -3.73
CA GLN A 241 10.07 -11.75 -4.31
C GLN A 241 9.26 -11.80 -5.62
N ARG A 242 8.09 -11.16 -5.66
CA ARG A 242 7.26 -11.07 -6.88
C ARG A 242 7.96 -10.32 -8.00
N LEU A 243 8.60 -9.19 -7.71
CA LEU A 243 9.33 -8.40 -8.71
C LEU A 243 10.54 -9.17 -9.26
N ASP A 244 11.31 -9.81 -8.38
CA ASP A 244 12.45 -10.64 -8.79
C ASP A 244 11.99 -11.82 -9.66
N ALA A 245 10.92 -12.52 -9.27
CA ALA A 245 10.34 -13.63 -10.02
C ALA A 245 9.83 -13.20 -11.40
N LYS A 246 9.22 -12.01 -11.54
CA LYS A 246 8.77 -11.47 -12.84
C LYS A 246 9.90 -11.28 -13.85
N THR A 247 11.14 -11.13 -13.38
CA THR A 247 12.32 -10.95 -14.23
C THR A 247 13.06 -12.27 -14.52
N ALA A 248 12.55 -13.40 -14.04
CA ALA A 248 13.10 -14.73 -14.28
C ALA A 248 12.25 -15.50 -15.32
N ILE A 249 12.91 -16.38 -16.07
CA ILE A 249 12.25 -17.38 -16.90
C ILE A 249 12.10 -18.62 -16.02
N ILE A 250 10.87 -18.91 -15.62
CA ILE A 250 10.53 -20.02 -14.73
C ILE A 250 10.00 -21.18 -15.58
N GLN A 251 10.51 -22.39 -15.34
CA GLN A 251 10.04 -23.62 -15.95
C GLN A 251 9.45 -24.53 -14.89
N ALA A 252 8.32 -25.15 -15.22
CA ALA A 252 7.64 -26.13 -14.37
C ALA A 252 7.20 -27.33 -15.20
N LYS A 253 7.50 -28.55 -14.74
CA LYS A 253 7.02 -29.80 -15.34
C LYS A 253 6.37 -30.65 -14.27
N TRP A 254 5.09 -30.94 -14.41
CA TRP A 254 4.40 -31.91 -13.55
C TRP A 254 4.44 -33.30 -14.18
N ASP A 255 5.16 -34.21 -13.53
CA ASP A 255 5.06 -35.64 -13.79
C ASP A 255 3.92 -36.23 -12.97
N ARG A 256 2.85 -36.65 -13.67
CA ARG A 256 1.66 -37.22 -13.06
C ARG A 256 1.83 -38.67 -12.63
N ALA A 257 2.80 -39.40 -13.19
CA ALA A 257 3.06 -40.79 -12.80
C ALA A 257 3.74 -40.86 -11.43
N THR A 258 4.65 -39.92 -11.15
CA THR A 258 5.33 -39.80 -9.86
C THR A 258 4.71 -38.76 -8.93
N ASN A 259 3.70 -38.02 -9.41
CA ASN A 259 3.04 -36.91 -8.72
C ASN A 259 4.03 -35.84 -8.20
N GLN A 260 5.01 -35.49 -9.03
CA GLN A 260 6.05 -34.51 -8.71
C GLN A 260 6.04 -33.35 -9.70
N VAL A 261 6.15 -32.13 -9.19
CA VAL A 261 6.43 -30.95 -10.00
C VAL A 261 7.91 -30.61 -9.90
N THR A 262 8.60 -30.57 -11.03
CA THR A 262 9.98 -30.09 -11.12
C THR A 262 9.97 -28.62 -11.48
N LEU A 263 10.63 -27.80 -10.68
CA LEU A 263 10.77 -26.35 -10.90
C LEU A 263 12.24 -25.99 -11.16
N SER A 264 12.47 -25.11 -12.12
CA SER A 264 13.76 -24.45 -12.36
C SER A 264 13.53 -23.02 -12.85
N ALA A 265 14.58 -22.20 -12.80
CA ALA A 265 14.57 -20.83 -13.29
C ALA A 265 15.93 -20.46 -13.89
N ASN A 266 15.98 -19.51 -14.81
CA ASN A 266 17.24 -19.04 -15.39
C ASN A 266 18.17 -18.30 -14.41
N LYS A 267 17.66 -17.96 -13.22
CA LYS A 267 18.40 -17.37 -12.09
C LYS A 267 17.73 -17.73 -10.78
N ALA A 268 18.45 -17.55 -9.67
CA ALA A 268 17.90 -17.79 -8.34
C ALA A 268 16.74 -16.83 -8.04
N VAL A 269 15.58 -17.39 -7.68
CA VAL A 269 14.39 -16.65 -7.24
C VAL A 269 13.65 -17.44 -6.16
N THR A 270 12.87 -16.73 -5.34
CA THR A 270 11.94 -17.35 -4.40
C THR A 270 10.53 -17.26 -4.95
N LEU A 271 9.84 -18.41 -5.08
CA LEU A 271 8.47 -18.50 -5.56
C LEU A 271 7.53 -18.90 -4.42
N GLU A 272 6.40 -18.22 -4.28
CA GLU A 272 5.31 -18.69 -3.42
C GLU A 272 4.50 -19.73 -4.20
N VAL A 273 4.55 -21.00 -3.76
CA VAL A 273 3.95 -22.14 -4.46
C VAL A 273 2.86 -22.76 -3.63
N THR A 274 1.70 -22.94 -4.27
CA THR A 274 0.52 -23.59 -3.71
C THR A 274 0.41 -25.02 -4.22
N GLY A 275 0.03 -25.96 -3.34
CA GLY A 275 -0.28 -27.34 -3.71
C GLY A 275 0.91 -28.28 -3.80
N ILE A 276 2.04 -27.92 -3.16
CA ILE A 276 3.17 -28.83 -2.91
C ILE A 276 3.23 -29.20 -1.43
N THR A 277 3.87 -30.32 -1.11
CA THR A 277 3.94 -30.84 0.26
C THR A 277 4.66 -29.89 1.21
N GLY A 278 4.07 -29.64 2.39
CA GLY A 278 4.63 -28.84 3.48
C GLY A 278 4.32 -27.35 3.40
N GLY A 279 4.70 -26.60 4.41
CA GLY A 279 4.33 -25.19 4.55
C GLY A 279 3.11 -24.96 5.43
N GLY A 280 2.60 -23.72 5.40
CA GLY A 280 1.34 -23.37 6.05
C GLY A 280 0.13 -23.76 5.18
N THR A 281 -1.05 -23.78 5.78
CA THR A 281 -2.30 -24.01 5.06
C THR A 281 -3.11 -22.72 4.92
N TYR A 282 -3.65 -22.48 3.73
CA TYR A 282 -4.57 -21.38 3.46
C TYR A 282 -5.64 -21.85 2.47
N GLY A 283 -6.91 -21.70 2.84
CA GLY A 283 -8.03 -22.17 2.02
C GLY A 283 -7.98 -23.66 1.71
N GLY A 284 -7.53 -24.49 2.66
CA GLY A 284 -7.38 -25.93 2.49
C GLY A 284 -6.18 -26.37 1.65
N GLN A 285 -5.31 -25.44 1.23
CA GLN A 285 -4.14 -25.77 0.41
C GLN A 285 -2.83 -25.45 1.13
N TYR A 286 -1.83 -26.31 0.94
CA TYR A 286 -0.46 -26.01 1.36
C TYR A 286 0.11 -24.88 0.52
N VAL A 287 0.70 -23.90 1.19
CA VAL A 287 1.38 -22.75 0.58
C VAL A 287 2.72 -22.56 1.26
N ARG A 288 3.79 -22.46 0.46
CA ARG A 288 5.13 -22.11 0.97
C ARG A 288 6.00 -21.41 -0.05
N PRO A 289 6.96 -20.59 0.40
CA PRO A 289 8.07 -20.17 -0.45
C PRO A 289 8.97 -21.36 -0.81
N VAL A 290 9.46 -21.40 -2.04
CA VAL A 290 10.51 -22.31 -2.50
C VAL A 290 11.59 -21.54 -3.21
N ASN A 291 12.85 -21.86 -2.94
CA ASN A 291 13.98 -21.33 -3.69
C ASN A 291 14.14 -22.16 -4.96
N VAL A 292 14.11 -21.48 -6.10
CA VAL A 292 14.25 -22.08 -7.43
C VAL A 292 15.49 -21.49 -8.08
N THR A 293 16.33 -22.35 -8.63
CA THR A 293 17.60 -21.97 -9.27
C THR A 293 17.66 -22.58 -10.68
N THR A 294 18.81 -22.45 -11.34
CA THR A 294 19.10 -23.12 -12.61
C THR A 294 19.11 -24.63 -12.51
N THR A 295 19.26 -25.20 -11.31
CA THR A 295 19.20 -26.63 -11.06
C THR A 295 17.74 -27.06 -10.84
N PRO A 296 17.18 -27.93 -11.71
CA PRO A 296 15.83 -28.44 -11.53
C PRO A 296 15.66 -29.17 -10.20
N THR A 297 14.64 -28.79 -9.44
CA THR A 297 14.30 -29.38 -8.14
C THR A 297 12.88 -29.94 -8.17
N ALA A 298 12.72 -31.20 -7.77
CA ALA A 298 11.44 -31.87 -7.73
C ALA A 298 10.73 -31.68 -6.38
N PHE A 299 9.43 -31.45 -6.42
CA PHE A 299 8.56 -31.30 -5.25
C PHE A 299 7.35 -32.21 -5.38
N THR A 300 7.02 -32.96 -4.32
CA THR A 300 5.80 -33.76 -4.28
C THR A 300 4.57 -32.86 -4.26
N VAL A 301 3.65 -33.06 -5.20
CA VAL A 301 2.37 -32.36 -5.26
C VAL A 301 1.46 -32.88 -4.16
N ASN A 302 0.99 -31.98 -3.30
CA ASN A 302 0.02 -32.28 -2.27
C ASN A 302 -0.87 -31.05 -2.09
N ARG A 303 -2.13 -31.16 -2.51
CA ARG A 303 -3.07 -30.04 -2.49
C ARG A 303 -3.70 -29.79 -1.12
N GLY A 304 -3.52 -30.68 -0.14
CA GLY A 304 -4.10 -30.52 1.20
C GLY A 304 -5.64 -30.66 1.26
N LEU A 305 -6.29 -31.01 0.14
CA LEU A 305 -7.76 -31.04 -0.02
C LEU A 305 -8.47 -32.23 0.67
N THR A 306 -7.89 -32.83 1.71
CA THR A 306 -8.51 -33.91 2.50
C THR A 306 -9.16 -33.42 3.79
N GLN A 307 -9.75 -32.21 3.77
CA GLN A 307 -10.60 -31.68 4.84
C GLN A 307 -11.99 -31.35 4.29
#